data_AF-A0A4P5RW41-F1
#
_entry.id   AF-A0A4P5RW41-F1
#
_cell.length_a   1.000
_cell.length_b   1.000
_cell.length_c   1.000
_cell.angle_alpha   90.00
_cell.angle_beta   90.00
_cell.angle_gamma   90.00
#
_symmetry.space_group_name_H-M   'P 1'
#
loop_
_entity.id
_entity.type
_entity.pdbx_description
1 polymer ?
#
loop_
_entity_poly.entity_id
_entity_poly.type
_entity_poly.pdbx_seq_one_letter_code
_entity_poly.pdbx_strand_id
1 'polypeptide(L)'
;MIFKLIPRKVSAEASEAPEIISELRAFWAFLGRVYLVDNAHQFVSALDDGAAVRLEQEMANPEDYVRGKSMFMQGLMRGFDMSTEEGIQTRFSEYNRELGFAPPLSYSSSATSSKLGATTMKQRSEKELNRSRIARASQKSHRRKYDGGVRFLVNPAMTYYCIRPNFGTL
;
A
#
# COMPACT_ATOMS: atom_id res chain seq x y z
N MET A 1 5.94 8.97 9.22
CA MET A 1 5.40 7.99 8.25
C MET A 1 4.10 7.36 8.74
N ILE A 2 4.03 6.90 10.00
CA ILE A 2 2.86 6.19 10.55
C ILE A 2 1.55 7.01 10.50
N PHE A 3 1.61 8.30 10.85
CA PHE A 3 0.47 9.22 10.84
C PHE A 3 -0.11 9.47 9.43
N LYS A 4 0.64 9.20 8.37
CA LYS A 4 0.13 9.25 6.99
C LYS A 4 -0.38 7.91 6.50
N LEU A 5 0.09 6.81 7.10
CA LEU A 5 -0.22 5.46 6.63
C LEU A 5 -1.51 4.94 7.27
N ILE A 6 -1.63 5.09 8.59
CA ILE A 6 -2.78 4.58 9.36
C ILE A 6 -4.10 5.18 8.85
N PRO A 7 -4.27 6.52 8.73
CA PRO A 7 -5.54 7.08 8.27
C PRO A 7 -5.96 6.61 6.87
N ARG A 8 -4.97 6.31 6.01
CA ARG A 8 -5.18 5.88 4.62
C ARG A 8 -5.45 4.40 4.45
N LYS A 9 -5.07 3.56 5.42
CA LYS A 9 -5.07 2.09 5.28
C LYS A 9 -5.88 1.36 6.35
N VAL A 10 -6.16 2.00 7.48
CA VAL A 10 -6.93 1.44 8.58
C VAL A 10 -8.30 2.10 8.60
N SER A 11 -9.34 1.27 8.56
CA SER A 11 -10.73 1.68 8.76
C SER A 11 -11.06 1.45 10.23
N ALA A 12 -10.95 2.52 11.00
CA ALA A 12 -11.24 2.59 12.43
C ALA A 12 -11.71 4.02 12.74
N GLU A 13 -12.51 4.16 13.79
CA GLU A 13 -12.94 5.46 14.28
C GLU A 13 -11.76 6.25 14.85
N ALA A 14 -11.81 7.58 14.78
CA ALA A 14 -10.72 8.43 15.28
C ALA A 14 -10.49 8.24 16.79
N SER A 15 -11.54 7.93 17.55
CA SER A 15 -11.48 7.63 18.98
C SER A 15 -10.66 6.39 19.33
N GLU A 16 -10.37 5.51 18.37
CA GLU A 16 -9.52 4.32 18.57
C GLU A 16 -8.02 4.65 18.49
N ALA A 17 -7.66 5.90 18.15
CA ALA A 17 -6.26 6.32 18.04
C ALA A 17 -5.39 6.02 19.28
N PRO A 18 -5.85 6.20 20.54
CA PRO A 18 -5.05 5.84 21.71
C PRO A 18 -4.71 4.35 21.78
N GLU A 19 -5.68 3.48 21.46
CA GLU A 19 -5.50 2.03 21.45
C GLU A 19 -4.50 1.62 20.36
N ILE A 20 -4.67 2.15 19.14
CA ILE A 20 -3.75 1.92 18.01
C ILE A 20 -2.31 2.33 18.36
N ILE A 21 -2.11 3.49 19.01
CA ILE A 21 -0.77 3.91 19.44
C ILE A 21 -0.20 2.95 20.50
N SER A 22 -1.02 2.50 21.44
CA SER A 22 -0.59 1.56 22.48
C SER A 22 -0.13 0.23 21.89
N GLU A 23 -0.88 -0.31 20.91
CA GLU A 23 -0.55 -1.53 20.20
C GLU A 23 0.72 -1.38 19.37
N LEU A 24 0.88 -0.26 18.65
CA LEU A 24 2.08 0.01 17.86
C LEU A 24 3.32 0.11 18.74
N ARG A 25 3.23 0.77 19.90
CA ARG A 25 4.33 0.83 20.88
C ARG A 25 4.71 -0.58 21.34
N ALA A 26 3.72 -1.39 21.73
CA ALA A 26 3.94 -2.77 22.16
C ALA A 26 4.56 -3.64 21.05
N PHE A 27 4.09 -3.49 19.82
CA PHE A 27 4.59 -4.21 18.64
C PHE A 27 6.06 -3.89 18.38
N TRP A 28 6.44 -2.61 18.31
CA TRP A 28 7.84 -2.22 18.09
C TRP A 28 8.75 -2.62 19.26
N ALA A 29 8.29 -2.50 20.50
CA ALA A 29 9.04 -2.98 21.66
C ALA A 29 9.27 -4.50 21.61
N PHE A 30 8.27 -5.27 21.21
CA PHE A 30 8.38 -6.70 20.99
C PHE A 30 9.41 -7.03 19.90
N LEU A 31 9.37 -6.34 18.75
CA LEU A 31 10.32 -6.53 17.66
C LEU A 31 11.77 -6.22 18.08
N GLY A 32 11.97 -5.13 18.82
CA GLY A 32 13.28 -4.79 19.36
C GLY A 32 13.83 -5.86 20.31
N ARG A 33 12.96 -6.45 21.14
CA ARG A 33 13.35 -7.47 22.13
C ARG A 33 13.61 -8.84 21.51
N VAL A 34 12.73 -9.32 20.65
CA VAL A 34 12.74 -10.71 20.15
C VAL A 34 13.55 -10.85 18.88
N TYR A 35 13.47 -9.86 18.00
CA TYR A 35 14.10 -9.90 16.68
C TYR A 35 15.31 -8.97 16.58
N LEU A 36 15.69 -8.29 17.68
CA LEU A 36 16.85 -7.39 17.77
C LEU A 36 16.89 -6.36 16.63
N VAL A 37 15.72 -5.80 16.31
CA VAL A 37 15.60 -4.77 15.28
C VAL A 37 16.24 -3.47 15.80
N ASP A 38 17.40 -3.12 15.24
CA ASP A 38 18.27 -2.03 15.73
C ASP A 38 17.56 -0.68 15.92
N ASN A 39 16.62 -0.36 15.04
CA ASN A 39 15.90 0.92 15.03
C ASN A 39 14.53 0.87 15.73
N ALA A 40 14.14 -0.24 16.35
CA ALA A 40 12.83 -0.37 17.00
C ALA A 40 12.60 0.68 18.09
N HIS A 41 13.64 1.01 18.87
CA HIS A 41 13.57 2.04 19.91
C HIS A 41 13.21 3.42 19.35
N GLN A 42 13.68 3.76 18.15
CA GLN A 42 13.38 5.04 17.50
C GLN A 42 11.90 5.14 17.13
N PHE A 43 11.28 4.03 16.72
CA PHE A 43 9.85 3.98 16.45
C PHE A 43 9.03 4.12 17.73
N VAL A 44 9.43 3.46 18.82
CA VAL A 44 8.78 3.63 20.13
C VAL A 44 8.90 5.08 20.60
N SER A 45 10.06 5.71 20.48
CA SER A 45 10.25 7.13 20.84
C SER A 45 9.46 8.08 19.95
N ALA A 46 9.29 7.77 18.66
CA ALA A 46 8.50 8.58 17.73
C ALA A 46 6.99 8.47 17.97
N LEU A 47 6.54 7.43 18.66
CA LEU A 47 5.17 7.29 19.15
C LEU A 47 5.09 7.93 20.54
N ASP A 48 5.36 9.22 20.66
CA ASP A 48 5.38 9.96 21.93
C ASP A 48 3.99 10.16 22.54
N ASP A 49 3.89 10.88 23.65
CA ASP A 49 2.62 11.09 24.37
C ASP A 49 1.63 11.98 23.59
N GLY A 50 2.12 12.74 22.60
CA GLY A 50 1.29 13.48 21.66
C GLY A 50 0.83 12.65 20.45
N ALA A 51 1.37 11.46 20.26
CA ALA A 51 1.11 10.64 19.08
C ALA A 51 -0.37 10.22 18.97
N ALA A 52 -1.05 9.98 20.09
CA ALA A 52 -2.48 9.62 20.09
C ALA A 52 -3.35 10.78 19.59
N VAL A 53 -3.15 11.98 20.15
CA VAL A 53 -3.87 13.20 19.75
C VAL A 53 -3.62 13.52 18.27
N ARG A 54 -2.36 13.40 17.84
CA ARG A 54 -2.01 13.62 16.44
C ARG A 54 -2.68 12.58 15.53
N LEU A 55 -2.63 11.31 15.90
CA LEU A 55 -3.22 10.25 15.10
C LEU A 55 -4.74 10.41 15.01
N GLU A 56 -5.40 10.78 16.11
CA GLU A 56 -6.83 11.08 16.14
C GLU A 56 -7.19 12.20 15.16
N GLN A 57 -6.45 13.31 15.16
CA GLN A 57 -6.67 14.43 14.23
C GLN A 57 -6.52 14.00 12.75
N GLU A 58 -5.48 13.23 12.45
CA GLU A 58 -5.23 12.75 11.09
C GLU A 58 -6.26 11.66 10.68
N MET A 59 -6.73 10.86 11.64
CA MET A 59 -7.79 9.88 11.42
C MET A 59 -9.16 10.53 11.27
N ALA A 60 -9.39 11.71 11.83
CA ALA A 60 -10.60 12.50 11.65
C ALA A 60 -10.59 13.31 10.35
N ASN A 61 -9.46 13.42 9.66
CA ASN A 61 -9.32 14.20 8.43
C ASN A 61 -9.89 13.44 7.21
N PRO A 62 -10.99 13.93 6.58
CA PRO A 62 -11.60 13.26 5.44
C PRO A 62 -10.73 13.22 4.18
N GLU A 63 -9.79 14.16 4.04
CA GLU A 63 -8.87 14.24 2.90
C GLU A 63 -7.86 13.07 2.85
N ASP A 64 -7.61 12.44 3.98
CA ASP A 64 -6.72 11.28 4.09
C ASP A 64 -7.43 9.95 3.80
N TYR A 65 -8.74 9.98 3.54
CA TYR A 65 -9.50 8.77 3.26
C TYR A 65 -9.39 8.34 1.80
N VAL A 66 -9.12 7.07 1.57
CA VAL A 66 -9.34 6.44 0.26
C VAL A 66 -10.85 6.42 -0.02
N ARG A 67 -11.27 6.56 -1.29
CA ARG A 67 -12.70 6.62 -1.70
C ARG A 67 -13.61 5.62 -0.97
N GLY A 68 -13.17 4.38 -0.79
CA GLY A 68 -13.94 3.35 -0.07
C GLY A 68 -14.18 3.68 1.41
N LYS A 69 -13.18 4.22 2.10
CA LYS A 69 -13.30 4.68 3.50
C LYS A 69 -14.20 5.91 3.60
N SER A 70 -14.07 6.86 2.67
CA SER A 70 -14.96 8.03 2.63
C SER A 70 -16.43 7.63 2.48
N MET A 71 -16.72 6.67 1.58
CA MET A 71 -18.07 6.11 1.42
C MET A 71 -18.56 5.42 2.70
N PHE A 72 -17.71 4.61 3.34
CA PHE A 72 -18.05 3.88 4.57
C PHE A 72 -18.29 4.79 5.78
N MET A 73 -17.36 5.72 6.05
CA MET A 73 -17.48 6.68 7.16
C MET A 73 -18.68 7.60 6.99
N GLN A 74 -18.94 8.10 5.78
CA GLN A 74 -20.15 8.89 5.50
C GLN A 74 -21.43 8.05 5.66
N GLY A 75 -21.36 6.74 5.38
CA GLY A 75 -22.44 5.80 5.66
C GLY A 75 -22.76 5.74 7.15
N LEU A 76 -21.75 5.48 7.99
CA LEU A 76 -21.90 5.45 9.45
C LEU A 76 -22.42 6.78 10.01
N MET A 77 -21.85 7.91 9.57
CA MET A 77 -22.30 9.25 10.01
C MET A 77 -23.75 9.56 9.63
N ARG A 78 -24.26 9.01 8.52
CA ARG A 78 -25.65 9.18 8.07
C ARG A 78 -26.59 8.13 8.67
N GLY A 79 -26.09 7.26 9.54
CA GLY A 79 -26.88 6.23 10.21
C GLY A 79 -27.16 5.00 9.34
N PHE A 80 -26.43 4.78 8.25
CA PHE A 80 -26.52 3.53 7.51
C PHE A 80 -25.87 2.40 8.31
N ASP A 81 -26.55 1.26 8.35
CA ASP A 81 -25.97 0.04 8.91
C ASP A 81 -24.98 -0.58 7.91
N MET A 82 -23.72 -0.18 8.01
CA MET A 82 -22.65 -0.66 7.15
C MET A 82 -22.17 -2.09 7.49
N SER A 83 -22.83 -2.79 8.43
CA SER A 83 -22.63 -4.21 8.70
C SER A 83 -23.54 -5.13 7.87
N THR A 84 -24.55 -4.55 7.21
CA THR A 84 -25.53 -5.26 6.37
C THR A 84 -25.25 -5.02 4.88
N GLU A 85 -25.59 -6.01 4.04
CA GLU A 85 -25.44 -5.87 2.60
C GLU A 85 -26.36 -4.77 2.04
N GLU A 86 -27.58 -4.69 2.58
CA GLU A 86 -28.59 -3.69 2.21
C GLU A 86 -28.12 -2.27 2.54
N GLY A 87 -27.52 -2.06 3.72
CA GLY A 87 -26.98 -0.77 4.13
C GLY A 87 -25.81 -0.33 3.25
N ILE A 88 -24.91 -1.26 2.92
CA ILE A 88 -23.77 -1.00 2.01
C ILE A 88 -24.27 -0.65 0.60
N GLN A 89 -25.20 -1.42 0.04
CA GLN A 89 -25.72 -1.18 -1.31
C GLN A 89 -26.46 0.16 -1.41
N THR A 90 -27.28 0.47 -0.40
CA THR A 90 -28.02 1.74 -0.35
C THR A 90 -27.06 2.92 -0.33
N ARG A 91 -26.07 2.92 0.57
CA ARG A 91 -25.06 3.99 0.63
C ARG A 91 -24.24 4.09 -0.65
N PHE A 92 -23.86 2.96 -1.24
CA PHE A 92 -23.08 2.92 -2.49
C PHE A 92 -23.84 3.55 -3.66
N SER A 93 -25.15 3.27 -3.77
CA SER A 93 -26.00 3.87 -4.81
C SER A 93 -26.08 5.40 -4.68
N GLU A 94 -26.23 5.91 -3.45
CA GLU A 94 -26.25 7.33 -3.17
C GLU A 94 -24.89 7.99 -3.43
N TYR A 95 -23.81 7.33 -3.03
CA TYR A 95 -22.45 7.83 -3.22
C TYR A 95 -22.09 7.96 -4.71
N ASN A 96 -22.49 6.99 -5.53
CA ASN A 96 -22.30 7.07 -6.99
C ASN A 96 -23.11 8.22 -7.59
N ARG A 97 -24.36 8.41 -7.14
CA ARG A 97 -25.19 9.55 -7.54
C ARG A 97 -24.55 10.89 -7.19
N GLU A 98 -23.97 11.02 -5.99
CA GLU A 98 -23.26 12.23 -5.54
C GLU A 98 -22.04 12.55 -6.42
N LEU A 99 -21.33 11.54 -6.90
CA LEU A 99 -20.15 11.69 -7.75
C LEU A 99 -20.47 11.82 -9.26
N GLY A 100 -21.75 11.84 -9.64
CA GLY A 100 -22.18 11.87 -11.05
C GLY A 100 -21.86 10.58 -11.82
N PHE A 101 -21.47 9.50 -11.12
CA PHE A 101 -21.42 8.18 -11.71
C PHE A 101 -22.85 7.64 -11.76
N ALA A 102 -23.36 7.38 -12.96
CA ALA A 102 -24.66 6.75 -13.12
C ALA A 102 -24.71 5.46 -12.26
N PRO A 103 -25.82 5.21 -11.53
CA PRO A 103 -25.90 4.05 -10.66
C PRO A 103 -25.69 2.79 -11.51
N PRO A 104 -24.82 1.85 -11.10
CA PRO A 104 -24.84 0.53 -11.71
C PRO A 104 -26.23 -0.06 -11.41
N LEU A 105 -26.89 -0.51 -12.48
CA LEU A 105 -28.21 -1.13 -12.45
C LEU A 105 -28.32 -2.14 -11.30
N SER A 106 -29.45 -2.07 -10.60
CA SER A 106 -29.96 -3.01 -9.60
C SER A 106 -29.28 -4.38 -9.62
N TYR A 107 -28.59 -4.73 -8.53
CA TYR A 107 -28.18 -6.11 -8.30
C TYR A 107 -29.42 -6.90 -7.86
N SER A 108 -30.24 -7.31 -8.83
CA SER A 108 -31.23 -8.36 -8.60
C SER A 108 -30.47 -9.65 -8.33
N SER A 109 -30.51 -10.12 -7.09
CA SER A 109 -30.11 -11.46 -6.72
C SER A 109 -31.08 -12.47 -7.35
N SER A 110 -30.88 -12.77 -8.61
CA SER A 110 -31.35 -14.03 -9.20
C SER A 110 -30.20 -14.61 -10.00
N ALA A 111 -29.60 -15.65 -9.42
CA ALA A 111 -28.66 -16.49 -10.13
C ALA A 111 -29.37 -17.10 -11.34
N THR A 112 -29.11 -16.57 -12.54
CA THR A 112 -29.05 -17.37 -13.76
C THR A 112 -27.97 -16.81 -14.68
N SER A 113 -26.99 -17.68 -14.93
CA SER A 113 -25.96 -17.55 -15.94
C SER A 113 -26.52 -17.19 -17.31
N SER A 114 -26.00 -16.14 -17.96
CA SER A 114 -25.37 -16.27 -19.29
C SER A 114 -25.00 -14.93 -19.94
N LYS A 115 -23.77 -14.87 -20.47
CA LYS A 115 -23.31 -14.10 -21.63
C LYS A 115 -23.39 -12.56 -21.58
N LEU A 116 -22.44 -11.91 -20.88
CA LEU A 116 -21.92 -10.58 -21.26
C LEU A 116 -20.56 -10.33 -20.59
N GLY A 117 -19.53 -11.10 -20.99
CA GLY A 117 -18.17 -10.94 -20.46
C GLY A 117 -17.03 -11.39 -21.39
N ALA A 118 -17.34 -11.79 -22.62
CA ALA A 118 -16.36 -12.39 -23.52
C ALA A 118 -15.53 -11.35 -24.32
N THR A 119 -15.96 -10.10 -24.42
CA THR A 119 -15.33 -9.10 -25.30
C THR A 119 -14.20 -8.30 -24.64
N THR A 120 -14.25 -8.06 -23.32
CA THR A 120 -13.27 -7.19 -22.63
C THR A 120 -12.00 -7.95 -22.20
N MET A 121 -12.10 -9.25 -21.94
CA MET A 121 -10.94 -10.10 -21.57
C MET A 121 -9.97 -10.33 -22.74
N LYS A 122 -10.48 -10.44 -23.98
CA LYS A 122 -9.65 -10.69 -25.17
C LYS A 122 -8.74 -9.49 -25.50
N GLN A 123 -9.23 -8.26 -25.32
CA GLN A 123 -8.45 -7.05 -25.58
C GLN A 123 -7.33 -6.81 -24.56
N ARG A 124 -7.51 -7.25 -23.30
CA ARG A 124 -6.49 -7.10 -22.26
C ARG A 124 -5.34 -8.09 -22.45
N SER A 125 -5.62 -9.33 -22.85
CA SER A 125 -4.58 -10.34 -23.08
C SER A 125 -3.72 -10.05 -24.32
N GLU A 126 -4.31 -9.53 -25.41
CA GLU A 126 -3.56 -9.14 -26.62
C GLU A 126 -2.64 -7.94 -26.36
N LYS A 127 -3.08 -6.97 -25.54
CA LYS A 127 -2.27 -5.79 -25.19
C LYS A 127 -1.09 -6.12 -24.28
N GLU A 128 -1.28 -7.08 -23.36
CA GLU A 128 -0.24 -7.62 -22.47
C GLU A 128 0.82 -8.41 -23.28
N LEU A 129 0.37 -9.28 -24.19
CA LEU A 129 1.25 -10.08 -25.05
C LEU A 129 2.09 -9.20 -25.99
N ASN A 130 1.50 -8.14 -26.56
CA ASN A 130 2.22 -7.23 -27.44
C ASN A 130 3.30 -6.43 -26.69
N ARG A 131 3.00 -5.96 -25.46
CA ARG A 131 3.98 -5.30 -24.59
C ARG A 131 5.16 -6.22 -24.25
N SER A 132 4.90 -7.50 -23.95
CA SER A 132 5.96 -8.46 -23.65
C SER A 132 6.86 -8.76 -24.87
N ARG A 133 6.30 -8.80 -26.08
CA ARG A 133 7.08 -9.01 -27.33
C ARG A 133 7.98 -7.81 -27.63
N ILE A 134 7.47 -6.59 -27.47
CA ILE A 134 8.25 -5.35 -27.67
C ILE A 134 9.42 -5.28 -26.67
N ALA A 135 9.18 -5.64 -25.39
CA ALA A 135 10.22 -5.67 -24.37
C ALA A 135 11.34 -6.69 -24.67
N ARG A 136 10.99 -7.89 -25.15
CA ARG A 136 11.97 -8.93 -25.51
C ARG A 136 12.78 -8.58 -26.77
N ALA A 137 12.17 -7.90 -27.75
CA ALA A 137 12.87 -7.45 -28.95
C ALA A 137 13.94 -6.38 -28.62
N SER A 138 13.63 -5.47 -27.70
CA SER A 138 14.57 -4.44 -27.22
C SER A 138 15.80 -5.05 -26.55
N GLN A 139 15.61 -6.04 -25.67
CA GLN A 139 16.72 -6.70 -24.95
C GLN A 139 17.70 -7.45 -25.88
N LYS A 140 17.20 -8.05 -26.96
CA LYS A 140 18.04 -8.78 -27.92
C LYS A 140 18.92 -7.85 -28.77
N SER A 141 18.47 -6.62 -29.01
CA SER A 141 19.26 -5.59 -29.71
C SER A 141 20.39 -5.03 -28.85
N HIS A 142 20.16 -4.87 -27.54
CA HIS A 142 21.18 -4.42 -26.60
C HIS A 142 22.29 -5.46 -26.40
N ARG A 143 21.96 -6.76 -26.45
CA ARG A 143 22.94 -7.84 -26.32
C ARG A 143 23.91 -7.92 -27.51
N ARG A 144 23.50 -7.50 -28.71
CA ARG A 144 24.36 -7.50 -29.90
C ARG A 144 25.39 -6.37 -29.93
N LYS A 145 25.25 -5.33 -29.10
CA LYS A 145 26.19 -4.20 -29.05
C LYS A 145 27.50 -4.50 -28.31
N TYR A 146 27.60 -5.61 -27.58
CA TYR A 146 28.78 -5.94 -26.75
C TYR A 146 29.52 -7.21 -27.16
N ASP A 147 29.17 -7.82 -28.30
CA ASP A 147 29.81 -9.06 -28.80
C ASP A 147 30.75 -8.79 -29.99
N GLY A 148 31.40 -7.62 -29.97
CA GLY A 148 32.30 -7.15 -31.02
C GLY A 148 33.66 -6.73 -30.46
N GLY A 149 34.46 -7.70 -30.01
CA GLY A 149 35.92 -7.67 -30.14
C GLY A 149 36.76 -6.74 -29.25
N VAL A 150 37.67 -7.39 -28.51
CA VAL A 150 39.11 -7.06 -28.41
C VAL A 150 39.61 -6.12 -27.27
N ARG A 151 40.43 -6.76 -26.41
CA ARG A 151 41.67 -6.34 -25.71
C ARG A 151 41.65 -5.79 -24.29
N PHE A 152 42.37 -6.54 -23.46
CA PHE A 152 43.04 -6.19 -22.20
C PHE A 152 43.75 -4.83 -22.25
N LEU A 153 43.60 -4.05 -21.18
CA LEU A 153 44.69 -3.29 -20.58
C LEU A 153 44.53 -3.35 -19.06
N VAL A 154 45.42 -4.13 -18.44
CA VAL A 154 45.73 -4.06 -17.01
C VAL A 154 46.27 -2.66 -16.72
N ASN A 155 45.74 -1.99 -15.69
CA ASN A 155 46.38 -0.78 -15.15
C ASN A 155 46.58 -0.94 -13.63
N PRO A 156 47.84 -0.99 -13.15
CA PRO A 156 48.19 -1.23 -11.75
C PRO A 156 48.44 0.08 -11.02
N ALA A 157 47.42 0.67 -10.41
CA ALA A 157 47.61 1.77 -9.46
C ALA A 157 46.32 2.02 -8.67
N MET A 158 46.20 1.46 -7.47
CA MET A 158 45.84 2.17 -6.23
C MET A 158 45.50 1.19 -5.10
N THR A 159 46.53 0.96 -4.30
CA THR A 159 46.58 0.86 -2.83
C THR A 159 45.27 0.66 -2.06
N TYR A 160 45.26 -0.47 -1.34
CA TYR A 160 44.40 -0.93 -0.24
C TYR A 160 44.13 0.10 0.86
N TYR A 161 42.93 0.07 1.46
CA TYR A 161 42.73 0.00 2.92
C TYR A 161 41.38 -0.68 3.26
N CYS A 162 41.45 -1.91 3.77
CA CYS A 162 40.37 -2.58 4.53
C CYS A 162 40.63 -2.29 6.02
N ILE A 163 39.76 -1.55 6.69
CA ILE A 163 39.83 -1.35 8.15
C ILE A 163 39.03 -2.47 8.81
N ARG A 164 39.74 -3.41 9.46
CA ARG A 164 39.19 -4.32 10.48
C ARG A 164 39.26 -3.63 11.85
N PRO A 165 38.17 -3.54 12.62
CA PRO A 165 38.28 -3.22 14.05
C PRO A 165 38.75 -4.44 14.84
N ASN A 166 39.74 -4.18 15.68
CA ASN A 166 40.51 -5.11 16.52
C ASN A 166 39.77 -5.29 17.86
N PHE A 167 39.36 -6.50 18.22
CA PHE A 167 38.91 -6.82 19.58
C PHE A 167 40.13 -7.20 20.41
N GLY A 168 40.62 -6.25 21.22
CA GLY A 168 41.62 -6.49 22.25
C GLY A 168 40.96 -6.84 23.58
N THR A 169 41.36 -7.99 24.12
CA THR A 169 41.19 -8.44 25.50
C THR A 169 41.92 -7.52 26.47
N LEU A 170 41.29 -7.20 27.60
CA LEU A 170 41.84 -7.21 28.96
C LEU A 170 40.68 -7.14 29.96
#